data_AF-A0A1F5P321-F1
#
_entry.id   AF-A0A1F5P321-F1
#
_cell.length_a   1.000
_cell.length_b   1.000
_cell.length_c   1.000
_cell.angle_alpha   90.00
_cell.angle_beta   90.00
_cell.angle_gamma   90.00
#
_symmetry.space_group_name_H-M   'P 1'
#
loop_
_entity.id
_entity.type
_entity.pdbx_description
1 polymer ?
#
loop_
_entity_poly.entity_id
_entity_poly.type
_entity_poly.pdbx_seq_one_letter_code
_entity_poly.pdbx_strand_id
1 'polypeptide(L)'
;MLNHAVPHDFGENRPSANNKDIIELEGKVVESLPNAVFRVAIDVPAGKAGTGEDTPKREILAHISGKLRIHRIRVLPGDRVRVELTPYDLTRGRITRRL
;
A
#
# COMPACT_ATOMS: atom_id res chain seq x y z
N MET A 1 32.62 16.67 -1.17
CA MET A 1 31.52 17.39 -0.49
C MET A 1 30.23 16.70 -0.86
N LEU A 2 29.44 16.35 0.16
CA LEU A 2 28.34 15.40 0.13
C LEU A 2 27.05 15.94 -0.53
N ASN A 3 26.35 15.01 -1.19
CA ASN A 3 24.90 14.87 -1.33
C ASN A 3 24.11 16.03 -1.96
N HIS A 4 23.73 15.87 -3.23
CA HIS A 4 22.54 16.49 -3.80
C HIS A 4 21.61 15.41 -4.34
N ALA A 5 20.34 15.56 -3.98
CA ALA A 5 19.30 14.54 -3.97
C ALA A 5 19.11 13.81 -5.29
N VAL A 6 19.07 12.47 -5.21
CA VAL A 6 18.42 11.64 -6.23
C VAL A 6 16.91 11.92 -6.19
N PRO A 7 16.26 12.28 -7.31
CA PRO A 7 14.82 12.25 -7.39
C PRO A 7 14.38 10.80 -7.22
N HIS A 8 13.56 10.53 -6.19
CA HIS A 8 12.87 9.26 -6.07
C HIS A 8 11.86 9.15 -7.21
N ASP A 9 12.29 8.47 -8.27
CA ASP A 9 11.53 8.10 -9.46
C ASP A 9 10.32 7.22 -9.05
N PHE A 10 9.19 7.87 -8.73
CA PHE A 10 7.90 7.21 -8.50
C PHE A 10 7.27 6.85 -9.85
N GLY A 11 7.88 5.91 -10.57
CA GLY A 11 7.46 5.62 -11.93
C GLY A 11 8.00 4.37 -12.59
N GLU A 12 8.69 3.46 -11.90
CA GLU A 12 9.15 2.23 -12.57
C GLU A 12 8.05 1.17 -12.60
N ASN A 13 7.13 1.33 -13.55
CA ASN A 13 6.34 0.23 -14.10
C ASN A 13 7.29 -0.77 -14.79
N ARG A 14 7.86 -1.71 -14.02
CA ARG A 14 8.49 -2.90 -14.62
C ARG A 14 7.42 -3.91 -14.99
N PRO A 15 7.29 -4.30 -16.27
CA PRO A 15 6.68 -5.57 -16.61
C PRO A 15 7.76 -6.67 -16.49
N SER A 16 7.50 -7.73 -15.73
CA SER A 16 7.68 -9.14 -16.16
C SER A 16 7.86 -10.13 -15.00
N ALA A 17 7.07 -11.21 -15.08
CA ALA A 17 7.37 -12.59 -14.65
C ALA A 17 7.68 -12.88 -13.16
N ASN A 18 6.66 -13.14 -12.35
CA ASN A 18 6.12 -14.49 -12.14
C ASN A 18 4.91 -14.40 -11.19
N ASN A 19 3.86 -15.11 -11.54
CA ASN A 19 2.55 -15.08 -10.90
C ASN A 19 2.58 -16.03 -9.68
N LYS A 20 2.52 -15.52 -8.43
CA LYS A 20 1.61 -16.06 -7.37
C LYS A 20 1.76 -15.60 -5.92
N ASP A 21 2.55 -14.60 -5.59
CA ASP A 21 2.56 -14.13 -4.19
C ASP A 21 2.17 -12.66 -4.13
N ILE A 22 0.88 -12.36 -4.28
CA ILE A 22 0.31 -11.07 -3.90
C ILE A 22 -0.59 -11.36 -2.71
N ILE A 23 -0.35 -10.67 -1.61
CA ILE A 23 -1.15 -10.81 -0.40
C ILE A 23 -2.24 -9.74 -0.47
N GLU A 24 -3.48 -10.16 -0.65
CA GLU A 24 -4.65 -9.28 -0.51
C GLU A 24 -5.01 -9.16 0.96
N LEU A 25 -5.05 -7.93 1.45
CA LEU A 25 -5.43 -7.63 2.82
C LEU A 25 -6.50 -6.56 2.86
N GLU A 26 -7.30 -6.59 3.92
CA GLU A 26 -8.35 -5.61 4.17
C GLU A 26 -7.83 -4.60 5.19
N GLY A 27 -8.14 -3.33 4.95
CA GLY A 27 -7.77 -2.26 5.85
C GLY A 27 -8.74 -1.10 5.84
N LYS A 28 -8.59 -0.26 6.85
CA LYS A 28 -9.36 0.97 6.98
C LYS A 28 -8.46 2.16 6.70
N VAL A 29 -8.93 3.06 5.84
CA VAL A 29 -8.24 4.32 5.59
C VAL A 29 -8.30 5.17 6.86
N VAL A 30 -7.15 5.56 7.38
CA VAL A 30 -7.04 6.42 8.57
C VAL A 30 -6.99 7.87 8.15
N GLU A 31 -6.11 8.19 7.19
CA GLU A 31 -5.89 9.55 6.71
C GLU A 31 -5.47 9.55 5.23
N SER A 32 -5.71 10.69 4.58
CA SER A 32 -5.31 10.93 3.19
C SER A 32 -4.19 11.96 3.15
N LEU A 33 -3.06 11.61 2.54
CA LEU A 33 -1.90 12.48 2.38
C LEU A 33 -1.94 13.22 1.02
N PRO A 34 -1.20 14.34 0.89
CA PRO A 34 -0.96 14.96 -0.40
C PRO A 34 -0.30 13.95 -1.36
N ASN A 35 -0.56 14.08 -2.67
CA ASN A 35 -0.12 13.19 -3.75
C ASN A 35 -0.92 11.89 -3.94
N ALA A 36 -2.17 11.84 -3.46
CA ALA A 36 -3.04 10.65 -3.60
C ALA A 36 -2.48 9.38 -2.92
N VAL A 37 -1.69 9.59 -1.87
CA VAL A 37 -1.22 8.56 -0.96
C VAL A 37 -2.20 8.50 0.21
N PHE A 38 -2.55 7.30 0.65
CA PHE A 38 -3.47 7.07 1.75
C PHE A 38 -2.79 6.22 2.81
N ARG A 39 -2.97 6.58 4.07
CA ARG A 39 -2.60 5.72 5.18
C ARG A 39 -3.74 4.75 5.44
N VAL A 40 -3.42 3.47 5.35
CA VAL A 40 -4.37 2.40 5.58
C VAL A 40 -3.88 1.58 6.75
N ALA A 41 -4.71 1.47 7.78
CA ALA A 41 -4.51 0.52 8.87
C ALA A 41 -4.95 -0.86 8.38
N ILE A 42 -4.00 -1.77 8.20
CA ILE A 42 -4.27 -3.13 7.73
C ILE A 42 -4.47 -4.05 8.93
N ASP A 43 -5.50 -4.88 8.86
CA ASP A 43 -5.76 -5.93 9.84
C ASP A 43 -5.01 -7.19 9.38
N VAL A 44 -3.70 -7.26 9.69
CA VAL A 44 -2.89 -8.46 9.42
C VAL A 44 -2.95 -9.43 10.60
N PRO A 45 -3.30 -10.72 10.39
CA PRO A 45 -3.05 -11.73 11.40
C PRO A 45 -1.53 -11.92 11.54
N ALA A 46 -1.04 -11.86 12.78
CA ALA A 46 0.35 -12.08 13.14
C ALA A 46 0.81 -13.48 12.71
N GLY A 47 1.39 -13.60 11.52
CA GLY A 47 1.62 -14.93 10.91
C GLY A 47 2.91 -15.11 10.12
N LYS A 48 3.57 -14.06 9.62
CA LYS A 48 4.88 -14.21 8.96
C LYS A 48 5.75 -12.97 9.09
N ALA A 49 6.63 -12.99 10.10
CA ALA A 49 7.97 -12.46 9.98
C ALA A 49 8.79 -13.08 11.12
N GLY A 50 9.61 -14.08 10.77
CA GLY A 50 10.68 -14.55 11.65
C GLY A 50 11.77 -13.49 11.74
N THR A 51 11.54 -12.44 12.51
CA THR A 51 12.54 -11.55 13.10
C THR A 51 11.79 -10.62 14.03
N GLY A 52 12.13 -10.65 15.32
CA GLY A 52 11.37 -9.99 16.36
C GLY A 52 11.26 -8.49 16.15
N GLU A 53 10.03 -8.01 15.98
CA GLU A 53 9.60 -6.77 16.59
C GLU A 53 8.08 -6.83 16.72
N ASP A 54 7.63 -6.78 17.97
CA ASP A 54 6.24 -6.60 18.35
C ASP A 54 5.74 -5.32 17.71
N THR A 55 4.80 -5.40 16.77
CA THR A 55 4.10 -4.18 16.31
C THR A 55 2.62 -4.48 16.09
N PRO A 56 1.75 -3.97 17.00
CA PRO A 56 0.32 -3.99 16.82
C PRO A 56 -0.07 -3.03 15.68
N LYS A 57 -1.04 -3.41 14.84
CA LYS A 57 -1.61 -2.58 13.75
C LYS A 57 -0.58 -1.91 12.85
N ARG A 58 -0.20 -2.57 11.75
CA ARG A 58 0.64 -1.96 10.71
C ARG A 58 -0.18 -0.99 9.87
N GLU A 59 0.18 0.29 9.96
CA GLU A 59 -0.25 1.32 9.02
C GLU A 59 0.68 1.32 7.81
N ILE A 60 0.12 1.24 6.61
CA ILE A 60 0.89 1.25 5.36
C ILE A 60 0.56 2.47 4.54
N LEU A 61 1.50 2.87 3.69
CA LEU A 61 1.27 3.87 2.66
C LEU A 61 0.77 3.15 1.40
N ALA A 62 -0.46 3.43 1.01
CA ALA A 62 -1.08 2.82 -0.14
C ALA A 62 -1.53 3.85 -1.17
N HIS A 63 -1.31 3.54 -2.44
CA HIS A 63 -1.62 4.41 -3.55
C HIS A 63 -2.85 3.85 -4.27
N ILE A 64 -3.71 4.72 -4.78
CA ILE A 64 -4.86 4.28 -5.58
C ILE A 64 -4.40 3.69 -6.91
N SER A 65 -4.95 2.53 -7.28
CA SER A 65 -4.72 2.02 -8.63
C SER A 65 -5.34 2.95 -9.68
N GLY A 66 -4.73 3.00 -10.86
CA GLY A 66 -5.27 3.79 -11.99
C GLY A 66 -6.72 3.43 -12.33
N LYS A 67 -7.16 2.19 -12.05
CA LYS A 67 -8.55 1.78 -12.22
C LYS A 67 -9.50 2.63 -11.37
N LEU A 68 -9.19 2.94 -10.11
CA LEU A 68 -10.05 3.80 -9.28
C LEU A 68 -10.15 5.22 -9.84
N ARG A 69 -9.04 5.76 -10.37
CA ARG A 69 -9.01 7.08 -11.01
C ARG A 69 -9.94 7.14 -12.23
N ILE A 70 -9.93 6.10 -13.06
CA ILE A 70 -10.80 5.99 -14.24
C ILE A 70 -12.27 5.92 -13.81
N HIS A 71 -12.59 5.11 -12.80
CA HIS A 71 -13.96 4.96 -12.29
C HIS A 71 -14.42 6.12 -11.38
N ARG A 72 -13.60 7.18 -11.23
CA ARG A 72 -13.85 8.34 -10.36
C ARG A 72 -14.23 7.95 -8.92
N ILE A 73 -13.72 6.83 -8.43
CA ILE A 73 -13.98 6.35 -7.06
C ILE A 73 -13.19 7.23 -6.11
N ARG A 74 -13.90 7.98 -5.26
CA ARG A 74 -13.30 8.79 -4.19
C ARG A 74 -13.13 7.91 -2.96
N VAL A 75 -11.91 7.84 -2.47
CA VAL A 75 -11.58 7.19 -1.20
C VAL A 75 -11.51 8.27 -0.14
N LEU A 76 -12.30 8.11 0.92
CA LEU A 76 -12.34 9.03 2.06
C LEU A 76 -11.68 8.36 3.28
N PRO A 77 -11.12 9.15 4.22
CA PRO A 77 -10.72 8.61 5.51
C PRO A 77 -11.93 8.01 6.22
N GLY A 78 -11.76 6.82 6.77
CA GLY A 78 -12.83 6.03 7.37
C GLY A 78 -13.38 4.91 6.47
N ASP A 79 -13.10 4.94 5.17
CA ASP A 79 -13.54 3.88 4.26
C ASP A 79 -12.75 2.59 4.42
N ARG A 80 -13.42 1.47 4.16
CA ARG A 80 -12.78 0.16 4.06
C ARG A 80 -12.31 -0.06 2.64
N VAL A 81 -11.05 -0.46 2.51
CA VAL A 81 -10.40 -0.68 1.22
C VAL A 81 -9.67 -2.01 1.23
N ARG A 82 -9.64 -2.64 0.05
CA ARG A 82 -8.79 -3.79 -0.23
C ARG A 82 -7.46 -3.29 -0.74
N VAL A 83 -6.38 -3.76 -0.11
CA VAL A 83 -5.02 -3.42 -0.48
C VAL A 83 -4.27 -4.69 -0.85
N GLU A 84 -3.62 -4.64 -2.01
CA GLU A 84 -2.71 -5.67 -2.47
C GLU A 84 -1.29 -5.30 -2.03
N LEU A 85 -0.63 -6.22 -1.35
CA LEU A 85 0.74 -6.10 -0.87
C LEU A 85 1.60 -7.17 -1.53
N THR A 86 2.86 -6.83 -1.79
CA THR A 86 3.85 -7.82 -2.18
C THR A 86 4.42 -8.45 -0.90
N PRO A 87 4.60 -9.78 -0.80
CA PRO A 87 5.15 -10.46 0.38
C PRO A 87 6.56 -9.99 0.72
N TYR A 88 7.26 -9.41 -0.26
CA TYR A 88 8.58 -8.82 -0.10
C TYR A 88 8.54 -7.45 0.58
N ASP A 89 7.42 -6.74 0.53
CA ASP A 89 7.30 -5.38 1.05
C ASP A 89 5.92 -5.12 1.67
N LEU A 90 5.86 -5.24 3.00
CA LEU A 90 4.64 -5.06 3.80
C LEU A 90 4.40 -3.58 4.17
N THR A 91 5.23 -2.65 3.69
CA THR A 91 5.14 -1.21 4.03
C THR A 91 4.40 -0.38 2.97
N ARG A 92 4.32 -0.89 1.74
CA ARG A 92 3.74 -0.22 0.57
C ARG A 92 2.71 -1.09 -0.12
N GLY A 93 1.49 -0.59 -0.23
CA GLY A 93 0.37 -1.32 -0.83
C GLY A 93 -0.28 -0.63 -2.01
N ARG A 94 -1.09 -1.40 -2.76
CA ARG A 94 -1.90 -0.88 -3.86
C ARG A 94 -3.39 -1.04 -3.56
N ILE A 95 -4.14 0.06 -3.58
CA ILE A 95 -5.59 0.03 -3.37
C ILE A 95 -6.28 -0.40 -4.66
N THR A 96 -6.95 -1.55 -4.62
CA THR A 96 -7.60 -2.15 -5.79
C THR A 96 -9.10 -1.90 -5.80
N ARG A 97 -9.75 -1.89 -4.63
CA ARG A 97 -11.21 -1.65 -4.54
C ARG A 97 -11.62 -1.13 -3.16
N ARG A 98 -12.72 -0.37 -3.13
CA ARG A 98 -13.48 -0.03 -1.91
C ARG A 98 -14.47 -1.14 -1.59
N LEU A 99 -14.67 -1.44 -0.30
CA LEU A 99 -15.69 -2.37 0.20
C LEU A 99 -16.95 -1.62 0.63
#